data_AF-W7HVZ4-F1
#
_entry.id   AF-W7HVZ4-F1
#
_cell.length_a   1.000
_cell.length_b   1.000
_cell.length_c   1.000
_cell.angle_alpha   90.00
_cell.angle_beta   90.00
_cell.angle_gamma   90.00
#
_symmetry.space_group_name_H-M   'P 1'
#
loop_
_entity.id
_entity.type
_entity.pdbx_description
1 polymer ?
#
loop_
_entity_poly.entity_id
_entity_poly.type
_entity_poly.pdbx_seq_one_letter_code
_entity_poly.pdbx_strand_id
1 'polypeptide(L)'
;MNALKANPLSVNLRDLATHFYALGERMVNLVEDAEGELVDTLSDTFRQRVIEIADHAVNPRGALGEGTEFLMGLEESERQIFRAAHESTKSMKGWRAERK
;
A
#
# COMPACT_ATOMS: atom_id res chain seq x y z
N MET A 1 -17.00 4.20 -0.88
CA MET A 1 -16.01 5.28 -0.59
C MET A 1 -15.94 5.69 0.87
N ASN A 2 -17.06 5.77 1.62
CA ASN A 2 -17.04 6.26 3.01
C ASN A 2 -16.02 5.57 3.92
N ALA A 3 -15.84 4.25 3.80
CA ALA A 3 -14.83 3.51 4.58
C ALA A 3 -13.39 3.98 4.27
N LEU A 4 -13.05 4.13 2.99
CA LEU A 4 -11.73 4.61 2.55
C LEU A 4 -11.46 6.05 3.00
N LYS A 5 -12.49 6.90 2.99
CA LYS A 5 -12.41 8.28 3.48
C LYS A 5 -12.24 8.36 5.00
N ALA A 6 -12.86 7.45 5.76
CA ALA A 6 -12.80 7.45 7.21
C ALA A 6 -11.48 6.87 7.74
N ASN A 7 -11.09 5.68 7.26
CA ASN A 7 -9.82 5.06 7.60
C ASN A 7 -9.39 4.10 6.48
N PRO A 8 -8.46 4.51 5.60
CA PRO A 8 -8.00 3.65 4.50
C PRO A 8 -7.14 2.46 4.98
N LEU A 9 -6.57 2.51 6.19
CA LEU A 9 -5.72 1.44 6.73
C LEU A 9 -6.54 0.23 7.20
N SER A 10 -7.78 0.44 7.62
CA SER A 10 -8.65 -0.66 8.09
C SER A 10 -9.38 -1.39 6.96
N VAL A 11 -9.21 -0.98 5.71
CA VAL A 11 -9.84 -1.62 4.55
C VAL A 11 -8.87 -2.60 3.92
N ASN A 12 -9.34 -3.84 3.71
CA ASN A 12 -8.63 -4.83 2.90
C ASN A 12 -8.90 -4.56 1.41
N LEU A 13 -7.95 -3.91 0.73
CA LEU A 13 -8.09 -3.55 -0.68
C LEU A 13 -8.07 -4.78 -1.61
N ARG A 14 -7.36 -5.83 -1.21
CA ARG A 14 -7.27 -7.07 -1.98
C ARG A 14 -8.63 -7.77 -2.12
N ASP A 15 -9.46 -7.71 -1.08
CA ASP A 15 -10.82 -8.27 -1.10
C ASP A 15 -11.76 -7.48 -2.02
N LEU A 16 -11.51 -6.18 -2.21
CA LEU A 16 -12.25 -5.34 -3.16
C LEU A 16 -11.81 -5.62 -4.60
N ALA A 17 -10.50 -5.60 -4.85
CA ALA A 17 -9.91 -5.98 -6.12
C ALA A 17 -8.40 -6.23 -5.97
N THR A 18 -7.89 -7.29 -6.60
CA THR A 18 -6.45 -7.60 -6.59
C THR A 18 -5.58 -6.48 -7.20
N HIS A 19 -6.14 -5.70 -8.13
CA HIS A 19 -5.51 -4.55 -8.77
C HIS A 19 -6.35 -3.28 -8.56
N PHE A 20 -6.65 -2.96 -7.30
CA PHE A 20 -7.58 -1.88 -6.92
C PHE A 20 -7.27 -0.52 -7.58
N TYR A 21 -6.04 0.00 -7.47
CA TYR A 21 -5.71 1.30 -8.07
C TYR A 21 -5.69 1.29 -9.60
N ALA A 22 -5.22 0.21 -10.23
CA ALA A 22 -5.23 0.10 -11.70
C ALA A 22 -6.67 0.03 -12.26
N LEU A 23 -7.58 -0.61 -11.51
CA LEU A 23 -9.01 -0.56 -11.82
C LEU A 23 -9.56 0.86 -11.62
N GLY A 24 -9.21 1.51 -10.51
CA GLY A 24 -9.60 2.89 -10.20
C GLY A 24 -9.19 3.88 -11.29
N GLU A 25 -7.95 3.83 -11.75
CA GLU A 25 -7.42 4.68 -12.82
C GLU A 25 -8.22 4.54 -14.12
N ARG A 26 -8.63 3.32 -14.48
CA ARG A 26 -9.47 3.08 -15.66
C ARG A 26 -10.89 3.60 -15.47
N MET A 27 -11.42 3.51 -14.25
CA MET A 27 -12.76 3.98 -13.91
C MET A 27 -12.85 5.51 -13.89
N VAL A 28 -11.80 6.21 -13.46
CA VAL A 28 -11.71 7.68 -13.53
C VAL A 28 -11.97 8.17 -14.95
N ASN A 29 -11.37 7.52 -15.95
CA ASN A 29 -11.56 7.87 -17.36
C ASN A 29 -12.95 7.53 -17.93
N LEU A 30 -13.77 6.76 -17.19
CA LEU A 30 -15.08 6.28 -17.64
C LEU A 30 -16.24 7.03 -16.97
N VAL A 31 -16.01 7.66 -15.82
CA VAL A 31 -17.08 8.27 -15.00
C VAL A 31 -16.79 9.76 -14.78
N GLU A 32 -17.32 10.58 -15.67
CA GLU A 32 -17.15 12.05 -15.65
C GLU A 32 -17.69 12.68 -14.35
N ASP A 33 -18.86 12.24 -13.88
CA ASP A 33 -19.52 12.82 -12.70
C ASP A 33 -18.80 12.52 -11.37
N ALA A 34 -17.94 11.50 -11.33
CA ALA A 34 -17.26 11.05 -10.13
C ALA A 34 -15.74 11.21 -10.19
N GLU A 35 -15.20 11.82 -11.26
CA GLU A 35 -13.78 11.91 -11.54
C GLU A 35 -13.00 12.52 -10.36
N GLY A 36 -13.39 13.72 -9.93
CA GLY A 36 -12.69 14.46 -8.87
C GLY A 36 -12.71 13.72 -7.52
N GLU A 37 -13.88 13.30 -7.06
CA GLU A 37 -14.01 12.60 -5.77
C GLU A 37 -13.28 11.26 -5.78
N LEU A 38 -13.30 10.54 -6.91
CA LEU A 38 -12.63 9.26 -7.07
C LEU A 38 -11.11 9.44 -7.06
N VAL A 39 -10.58 10.40 -7.82
CA VAL A 39 -9.14 10.69 -7.86
C VAL A 39 -8.63 11.09 -6.49
N ASP A 40 -9.34 11.99 -5.79
CA ASP A 40 -8.95 12.44 -4.45
C ASP A 40 -8.94 11.27 -3.46
N THR A 41 -10.02 10.48 -3.44
CA THR A 41 -10.12 9.35 -2.51
C THR A 41 -9.04 8.29 -2.79
N LEU A 42 -8.77 7.97 -4.06
CA LEU A 42 -7.72 7.01 -4.43
C LEU A 42 -6.34 7.53 -4.05
N SER A 43 -6.06 8.80 -4.32
CA SER A 43 -4.77 9.43 -4.03
C SER A 43 -4.48 9.50 -2.52
N ASP A 44 -5.47 9.90 -1.72
CA ASP A 44 -5.32 9.98 -0.27
C ASP A 44 -5.20 8.60 0.38
N THR A 45 -5.98 7.61 -0.11
CA THR A 45 -5.88 6.21 0.32
C THR A 45 -4.47 5.68 0.05
N PHE A 46 -3.96 5.88 -1.17
CA PHE A 46 -2.63 5.43 -1.56
C PHE A 46 -1.53 6.08 -0.72
N ARG A 47 -1.59 7.41 -0.53
CA ARG A 47 -0.59 8.14 0.27
C ARG A 47 -0.50 7.61 1.70
N GLN A 48 -1.64 7.46 2.38
CA GLN A 48 -1.66 7.00 3.77
C GLN A 48 -1.15 5.57 3.90
N ARG A 49 -1.56 4.68 2.98
CA ARG A 49 -1.18 3.27 3.02
C ARG A 49 0.29 3.04 2.68
N VAL A 50 0.87 3.79 1.74
CA VAL A 50 2.30 3.67 1.39
C VAL A 50 3.22 3.99 2.57
N ILE A 51 2.84 4.95 3.42
CA ILE A 51 3.61 5.28 4.64
C ILE A 51 3.64 4.06 5.58
N GLU A 52 2.48 3.46 5.86
CA GLU A 52 2.37 2.27 6.72
C GLU A 52 3.11 1.06 6.13
N ILE A 53 3.02 0.87 4.81
CA ILE A 53 3.75 -0.18 4.08
C ILE A 53 5.27 -0.01 4.27
N ALA A 54 5.78 1.21 4.16
CA ALA A 54 7.20 1.48 4.31
C ALA A 54 7.67 1.18 5.75
N ASP A 55 6.90 1.57 6.75
CA ASP A 55 7.20 1.29 8.16
C ASP A 55 7.26 -0.23 8.44
N HIS A 56 6.30 -0.99 7.91
CA HIS A 56 6.32 -2.44 8.01
C HIS A 56 7.45 -3.10 7.21
N ALA A 57 7.86 -2.54 6.07
CA ALA A 57 8.93 -3.10 5.25
C ALA A 57 10.31 -3.00 5.93
N VAL A 58 10.55 -1.92 6.67
CA VAL A 58 11.82 -1.66 7.36
C VAL A 58 11.91 -2.38 8.72
N ASN A 59 10.77 -2.53 9.41
CA ASN A 59 10.70 -3.10 10.75
C ASN A 59 10.45 -4.64 10.74
N PRO A 60 11.43 -5.47 11.15
CA PRO A 60 11.27 -6.93 11.18
C PRO A 60 10.13 -7.42 12.10
N ARG A 61 9.75 -6.63 13.11
CA ARG A 61 8.64 -6.96 14.02
C ARG A 61 7.28 -6.52 13.48
N GLY A 62 7.26 -5.55 12.57
CA GLY A 62 6.02 -5.04 11.96
C GLY A 62 5.33 -6.11 11.11
N ALA A 63 6.10 -6.88 10.35
CA ALA A 63 5.58 -7.92 9.45
C ALA A 63 5.17 -9.24 10.13
N LEU A 64 5.50 -9.44 11.42
CA LEU A 64 5.26 -10.69 12.16
C LEU A 64 4.22 -10.56 13.29
N GLY A 65 3.61 -9.38 13.44
CA GLY A 65 2.65 -9.07 14.50
C GLY A 65 1.43 -8.35 13.95
N GLU A 66 1.14 -7.17 14.52
CA GLU A 66 -0.03 -6.33 14.20
C GLU A 66 -0.13 -5.96 12.70
N GLY A 67 0.99 -5.87 11.98
CA GLY A 67 0.99 -5.59 10.54
C GLY A 67 0.58 -6.75 9.64
N THR A 68 0.45 -7.98 10.15
CA THR A 68 0.18 -9.16 9.31
C THR A 68 -1.16 -9.04 8.58
N GLU A 69 -2.20 -8.59 9.27
CA GLU A 69 -3.53 -8.40 8.71
C GLU A 69 -3.53 -7.35 7.60
N PHE A 70 -2.89 -6.20 7.85
CA PHE A 70 -2.71 -5.14 6.85
C PHE A 70 -1.92 -5.61 5.62
N LEU A 71 -0.80 -6.32 5.83
CA LEU A 71 0.06 -6.82 4.75
C LEU A 71 -0.60 -7.91 3.89
N MET A 72 -1.51 -8.70 4.46
CA MET A 72 -2.30 -9.67 3.69
C MET A 72 -3.29 -8.97 2.75
N GLY A 73 -3.80 -7.79 3.17
CA GLY A 73 -4.79 -7.01 2.43
C GLY A 73 -4.23 -6.08 1.34
N LEU A 74 -2.92 -6.10 1.08
CA LEU A 74 -2.30 -5.29 0.01
C LEU A 74 -2.75 -5.76 -1.37
N GLU A 75 -3.13 -4.81 -2.21
CA GLU A 75 -3.28 -5.05 -3.65
C GLU A 75 -1.90 -5.10 -4.34
N GLU A 76 -1.87 -5.39 -5.64
CA GLU A 76 -0.62 -5.71 -6.34
C GLU A 76 0.41 -4.57 -6.35
N SER A 77 0.01 -3.31 -6.55
CA SER A 77 0.94 -2.18 -6.58
C SER A 77 1.58 -1.95 -5.21
N GLU A 78 0.77 -1.94 -4.15
CA GLU A 78 1.22 -1.89 -2.75
C GLU A 78 2.18 -3.05 -2.40
N ARG A 79 1.91 -4.26 -2.89
CA ARG A 79 2.78 -5.43 -2.69
C ARG A 79 4.14 -5.26 -3.35
N GLN A 80 4.19 -4.66 -4.55
CA GLN A 80 5.46 -4.37 -5.23
C GLN A 80 6.29 -3.34 -4.47
N ILE A 81 5.65 -2.29 -3.95
CA ILE A 81 6.29 -1.28 -3.10
C ILE A 81 6.87 -1.93 -1.83
N PHE A 82 6.09 -2.78 -1.15
CA PHE A 82 6.55 -3.50 0.04
C PHE A 82 7.80 -4.33 -0.25
N ARG A 83 7.80 -5.11 -1.33
CA ARG A 83 8.95 -5.94 -1.73
C ARG A 83 10.19 -5.07 -2.01
N ALA A 84 10.05 -4.01 -2.80
CA ALA A 84 11.15 -3.11 -3.13
C ALA A 84 11.74 -2.45 -1.87
N ALA A 85 10.88 -1.95 -0.97
CA ALA A 85 11.31 -1.35 0.29
C ALA A 85 12.02 -2.36 1.20
N HIS A 86 11.48 -3.56 1.32
CA HIS A 86 12.06 -4.63 2.15
C HIS A 86 13.41 -5.10 1.62
N GLU A 87 13.52 -5.33 0.30
CA GLU A 87 14.76 -5.73 -0.35
C GLU A 87 15.84 -4.65 -0.24
N SER A 88 15.48 -3.37 -0.43
CA SER A 88 16.43 -2.27 -0.26
C SER A 88 17.00 -2.21 1.16
N THR A 89 16.16 -2.42 2.17
CA THR A 89 16.57 -2.44 3.57
C THR A 89 17.48 -3.63 3.86
N LYS A 90 17.15 -4.82 3.33
CA LYS A 90 17.98 -6.02 3.47
C LYS A 90 19.34 -5.84 2.80
N SER A 91 19.37 -5.31 1.59
CA SER A 91 20.60 -5.02 0.83
C SER A 91 21.51 -4.05 1.59
N MET A 92 20.94 -2.96 2.11
CA MET A 92 21.69 -1.97 2.91
C MET A 92 22.28 -2.57 4.18
N LYS A 93 21.56 -3.46 4.87
CA LYS A 93 22.06 -4.18 6.05
C LYS A 93 23.20 -5.14 5.69
N GLY A 94 23.06 -5.88 4.58
CA GLY A 94 24.11 -6.78 4.06
C GLY A 94 25.38 -6.02 3.72
N TRP A 95 25.27 -4.96 2.93
CA TRP A 95 26.40 -4.09 2.58
C TRP A 95 27.10 -3.51 3.82
N ARG A 96 26.35 -3.10 4.84
CA ARG A 96 26.91 -2.59 6.09
C ARG A 96 27.69 -3.68 6.86
N ALA A 97 27.22 -4.92 6.82
CA ALA A 97 27.86 -6.04 7.50
C ALA A 97 29.16 -6.47 6.80
N GLU A 98 29.22 -6.42 5.46
CA GLU A 98 30.43 -6.74 4.69
C GLU A 98 31.60 -5.78 4.93
N ARG A 99 31.31 -4.55 5.39
CA ARG A 99 32.33 -3.51 5.66
C ARG A 99 32.83 -3.49 7.11
N LYS A 100 32.43 -4.46 7.94
CA LYS A 100 32.80 -4.55 9.35
C LYS A 100 33.66 -5.77 9.59
#